data_AF-A0AAV5LEZ2-F1
#
_entry.id   AF-A0AAV5LEZ2-F1
#
_cell.length_a   1.000
_cell.length_b   1.000
_cell.length_c   1.000
_cell.angle_alpha   90.00
_cell.angle_beta   90.00
_cell.angle_gamma   90.00
#
_symmetry.space_group_name_H-M   'P 1'
#
loop_
_entity.id
_entity.type
_entity.pdbx_description
1 polymer ?
#
loop_
_entity_poly.entity_id
_entity_poly.type
_entity_poly.pdbx_seq_one_letter_code
_entity_poly.pdbx_strand_id
1 'polypeptide(L)'
;MATIVYSDTYNVMDYGAVGDGKTDDSEAFNKAWAAVCGASQQGRHSLYIPSGKTFLLTPIKFEGPCKSSVQVQVLGDLVAPGDLSSWKGHDPSKWLVFRDIKGFEISGNGKLDGQGSIWWQSCPEMSGCTRPTTLALDGVSDFNLQGLTSINSGRNHISIIGSRGGSVSSIKLIAPDESPNTDGIDLSSSSYLQILDSFIGTGNVGSLGKNGETARVEEIHVKNCTFNGTQNGARIKTWQGGQGYARKISFQDIITIGAKNPIIINQYYCDGSCKTQNQKDMGLLAPME
;
A
#
# COMPACT_ATOMS: atom_id res chain seq x y z
N MET A 1 -3.71 -35.70 18.75
CA MET A 1 -2.69 -34.89 19.45
C MET A 1 -3.04 -33.44 19.22
N ALA A 2 -3.19 -32.63 20.27
CA ALA A 2 -3.33 -31.18 20.12
C ALA A 2 -1.96 -30.60 19.76
N THR A 3 -1.84 -30.00 18.57
CA THR A 3 -0.62 -29.26 18.21
C THR A 3 -0.58 -28.01 19.07
N ILE A 4 0.38 -27.94 20.00
CA ILE A 4 0.64 -26.71 20.76
C ILE A 4 1.21 -25.70 19.77
N VAL A 5 0.47 -24.63 19.51
CA VAL A 5 0.96 -23.50 18.71
C VAL A 5 1.65 -22.56 19.70
N TYR A 6 2.98 -22.51 19.68
CA TYR A 6 3.73 -21.50 20.41
C TYR A 6 3.55 -20.14 19.70
N SER A 7 3.35 -19.06 20.46
CA SER A 7 3.27 -17.70 19.94
C SER A 7 4.41 -16.87 20.52
N ASP A 8 5.34 -16.44 19.66
CA ASP A 8 6.44 -15.57 20.06
C ASP A 8 6.11 -14.12 19.66
N THR A 9 6.27 -13.21 20.61
CA THR A 9 6.00 -11.78 20.43
C THR A 9 7.30 -11.00 20.51
N TYR A 10 7.59 -10.24 19.46
CA TYR A 10 8.76 -9.41 19.30
C TYR A 10 8.31 -7.95 19.44
N ASN A 11 8.28 -7.44 20.66
CA ASN A 11 7.84 -6.06 20.93
C ASN A 11 8.95 -5.08 20.55
N VAL A 12 8.64 -4.09 19.70
CA VAL A 12 9.63 -3.10 19.23
C VAL A 12 10.31 -2.33 20.38
N MET A 13 9.64 -2.20 21.53
CA MET A 13 10.21 -1.57 22.74
C MET A 13 11.40 -2.37 23.29
N ASP A 14 11.38 -3.70 23.19
CA ASP A 14 12.46 -4.58 23.66
C ASP A 14 13.73 -4.47 22.78
N TYR A 15 13.58 -3.84 21.60
CA TYR A 15 14.64 -3.56 20.64
C TYR A 15 15.12 -2.11 20.67
N GLY A 16 14.65 -1.32 21.64
CA GLY A 16 15.11 0.05 21.90
C GLY A 16 14.23 1.15 21.32
N ALA A 17 13.02 0.85 20.83
CA ALA A 17 12.10 1.88 20.39
C ALA A 17 11.63 2.75 21.58
N VAL A 18 11.46 4.05 21.36
CA VAL A 18 11.03 5.03 22.37
C VAL A 18 9.51 5.26 22.28
N GLY A 19 9.00 5.42 21.06
CA GLY A 19 7.57 5.61 20.81
C GLY A 19 7.03 6.96 21.28
N ASP A 20 7.82 8.03 21.16
CA ASP A 20 7.47 9.42 21.50
C ASP A 20 7.06 10.30 20.30
N GLY A 21 7.07 9.72 19.08
CA GLY A 21 6.76 10.38 17.82
C GLY A 21 7.84 11.36 17.33
N LYS A 22 9.02 11.35 17.93
CA LYS A 22 10.11 12.30 17.65
C LYS A 22 11.47 11.64 17.47
N THR A 23 11.75 10.61 18.26
CA THR A 23 12.97 9.80 18.14
C THR A 23 12.82 8.87 16.94
N ASP A 24 13.83 8.81 16.06
CA ASP A 24 13.82 7.85 14.94
C ASP A 24 13.95 6.42 15.48
N ASP A 25 12.84 5.68 15.45
CA ASP A 25 12.71 4.32 15.95
C ASP A 25 13.05 3.26 14.88
N SER A 26 13.46 3.68 13.67
CA SER A 26 13.74 2.77 12.54
C SER A 26 14.77 1.69 12.86
N GLU A 27 15.81 1.99 13.64
CA GLU A 27 16.83 0.98 14.00
C GLU A 27 16.24 -0.12 14.90
N ALA A 28 15.39 0.25 15.86
CA ALA A 28 14.72 -0.71 16.74
C ALA A 28 13.76 -1.61 15.95
N PHE A 29 13.02 -1.02 15.00
CA PHE A 29 12.13 -1.78 14.11
C PHE A 29 12.89 -2.75 13.20
N ASN A 30 14.04 -2.35 12.65
CA ASN A 30 14.88 -3.25 11.86
C ASN A 30 15.41 -4.44 12.68
N LYS A 31 15.84 -4.20 13.92
CA LYS A 31 16.29 -5.28 14.83
C LYS A 31 15.15 -6.24 15.18
N ALA A 32 13.98 -5.71 15.51
CA ALA A 32 12.80 -6.50 15.81
C ALA A 32 12.32 -7.32 14.59
N TRP A 33 12.34 -6.71 13.40
CA TRP A 33 12.02 -7.39 12.14
C TRP A 33 12.98 -8.54 11.84
N ALA A 34 14.28 -8.33 11.98
CA ALA A 34 15.29 -9.36 11.76
C ALA A 34 15.06 -10.57 12.69
N ALA A 35 14.65 -10.32 13.95
CA ALA A 35 14.36 -11.37 14.91
C ALA A 35 13.09 -12.18 14.53
N VAL A 36 11.97 -11.50 14.23
CA VAL A 36 10.71 -12.18 13.88
C VAL A 36 10.81 -12.91 12.53
N CYS A 37 11.42 -12.31 11.52
CA CYS A 37 11.55 -12.90 10.19
C CYS A 37 12.56 -14.07 10.17
N GLY A 38 13.54 -14.04 11.08
CA GLY A 38 14.54 -15.09 11.27
C GLY A 38 14.10 -16.27 12.15
N ALA A 39 12.89 -16.23 12.72
CA ALA A 39 12.37 -17.24 13.64
C ALA A 39 11.96 -18.53 12.90
N SER A 40 12.56 -19.66 13.31
CA SER A 40 12.45 -20.96 12.61
C SER A 40 11.54 -21.99 13.29
N GLN A 41 10.91 -21.66 14.43
CA GLN A 41 10.10 -22.61 15.17
C GLN A 41 8.65 -22.68 14.64
N GLN A 42 8.03 -23.86 14.75
CA GLN A 42 6.58 -24.03 14.51
C GLN A 42 5.80 -23.18 15.52
N GLY A 43 5.23 -22.08 15.05
CA GLY A 43 4.53 -21.11 15.88
C GLY A 43 4.07 -19.90 15.09
N ARG A 44 3.29 -19.02 15.75
CA ARG A 44 2.94 -17.70 15.20
C ARG A 44 3.93 -16.67 15.74
N HIS A 45 4.65 -16.00 14.85
CA HIS A 45 5.66 -15.00 15.20
C HIS A 45 5.10 -13.61 14.92
N SER A 46 5.01 -12.76 15.94
CA SER A 46 4.39 -11.45 15.84
C SER A 46 5.36 -10.33 16.15
N LEU A 47 5.60 -9.43 15.20
CA LEU A 47 6.14 -8.10 15.50
C LEU A 47 5.05 -7.28 16.18
N TYR A 48 5.31 -6.77 17.38
CA TYR A 48 4.31 -6.09 18.18
C TYR A 48 4.65 -4.60 18.37
N ILE A 49 3.72 -3.75 17.96
CA ILE A 49 3.81 -2.29 18.06
C ILE A 49 2.74 -1.83 19.07
N PRO A 50 3.13 -1.45 20.29
CA PRO A 50 2.20 -1.26 21.41
C PRO A 50 1.29 -0.04 21.24
N SER A 51 0.07 -0.14 21.78
CA SER A 51 -0.87 0.98 21.84
C SER A 51 -0.40 2.10 22.78
N GLY A 52 -0.95 3.30 22.58
CA GLY A 52 -0.61 4.49 23.39
C GLY A 52 0.78 5.09 23.10
N LYS A 53 1.43 4.63 22.03
CA LYS A 53 2.74 5.09 21.56
C LYS A 53 2.64 5.61 20.12
N THR A 54 3.57 6.47 19.75
CA THR A 54 3.74 6.93 18.37
C THR A 54 5.20 6.73 17.97
N PHE A 55 5.48 6.00 16.91
CA PHE A 55 6.85 5.70 16.48
C PHE A 55 7.17 6.49 15.22
N LEU A 56 8.19 7.35 15.29
CA LEU A 56 8.71 8.03 14.11
C LEU A 56 9.62 7.06 13.37
N LEU A 57 9.31 6.78 12.12
CA LEU A 57 10.12 5.89 11.28
C LEU A 57 10.57 6.65 10.03
N THR A 58 11.87 6.81 9.84
CA THR A 58 12.43 7.12 8.52
C THR A 58 12.05 6.04 7.48
N PRO A 59 12.17 6.30 6.16
CA PRO A 59 11.77 5.32 5.15
C PRO A 59 12.47 3.98 5.34
N ILE A 60 11.66 2.94 5.50
CA ILE A 60 12.10 1.63 6.01
C ILE A 60 11.53 0.49 5.20
N LYS A 61 12.32 -0.57 5.05
CA LYS A 61 11.99 -1.76 4.29
C LYS A 61 12.19 -3.00 5.14
N PHE A 62 11.11 -3.74 5.31
CA PHE A 62 11.02 -5.04 5.95
C PHE A 62 11.04 -6.12 4.85
N GLU A 63 12.22 -6.71 4.64
CA GLU A 63 12.48 -7.63 3.54
C GLU A 63 12.51 -9.09 4.03
N GLY A 64 11.94 -9.99 3.22
CA GLY A 64 12.07 -11.44 3.37
C GLY A 64 13.26 -12.02 2.57
N PRO A 65 13.26 -13.33 2.29
CA PRO A 65 12.27 -14.32 2.71
C PRO A 65 12.37 -14.62 4.21
N CYS A 66 11.23 -14.66 4.89
CA CYS A 66 11.17 -15.08 6.29
C CYS A 66 11.17 -16.61 6.41
N LYS A 67 11.74 -17.13 7.51
CA LYS A 67 11.81 -18.59 7.75
C LYS A 67 10.45 -19.21 8.07
N SER A 68 9.48 -18.39 8.48
CA SER A 68 8.10 -18.78 8.81
C SER A 68 7.15 -17.62 8.51
N SER A 69 5.83 -17.87 8.62
CA SER A 69 4.83 -16.82 8.47
C SER A 69 4.94 -15.79 9.59
N VAL A 70 4.80 -14.51 9.24
CA VAL A 70 5.00 -13.38 10.16
C VAL A 70 3.71 -12.57 10.28
N GLN A 71 3.36 -12.24 11.52
CA GLN A 71 2.31 -11.26 11.85
C GLN A 71 2.96 -9.95 12.28
N VAL A 72 2.37 -8.82 11.90
CA VAL A 72 2.70 -7.48 12.39
C VAL A 72 1.45 -6.90 13.03
N GLN A 73 1.49 -6.74 14.35
CA GLN A 73 0.40 -6.19 15.15
C GLN A 73 0.63 -4.70 15.41
N VAL A 74 -0.09 -3.86 14.68
CA VAL A 74 0.00 -2.40 14.74
C VAL A 74 -1.09 -1.84 15.66
N LEU A 75 -0.81 -1.71 16.95
CA LEU A 75 -1.74 -1.11 17.92
C LEU A 75 -1.39 0.33 18.29
N GLY A 76 -0.12 0.72 18.12
CA GLY A 76 0.36 2.09 18.22
C GLY A 76 0.31 2.84 16.89
N ASP A 77 0.59 4.14 16.93
CA ASP A 77 0.67 4.98 15.74
C ASP A 77 2.10 4.94 15.16
N LEU A 78 2.20 4.95 13.84
CA LEU A 78 3.45 5.18 13.10
C LEU A 78 3.35 6.55 12.43
N VAL A 79 4.43 7.32 12.44
CA VAL A 79 4.49 8.64 11.81
C VAL A 79 5.73 8.76 10.93
N ALA A 80 5.58 9.31 9.73
CA ALA A 80 6.67 9.59 8.81
C ALA A 80 7.43 10.87 9.22
N PRO A 81 8.66 11.10 8.73
CA PRO A 81 9.36 12.35 8.98
C PRO A 81 8.63 13.53 8.35
N GLY A 82 8.40 14.57 9.15
CA GLY A 82 7.75 15.82 8.77
C GLY A 82 8.70 16.83 8.10
N ASP A 83 9.85 16.40 7.59
CA ASP A 83 10.82 17.23 6.88
C ASP A 83 11.46 16.45 5.73
N LEU A 84 11.83 17.11 4.62
CA LEU A 84 12.40 16.44 3.45
C LEU A 84 13.86 15.97 3.65
N SER A 85 14.56 16.47 4.68
CA SER A 85 15.97 16.12 4.89
C SER A 85 16.14 14.71 5.42
N SER A 86 15.21 14.26 6.27
CA SER A 86 15.12 12.89 6.81
C SER A 86 14.81 11.82 5.76
N TRP A 87 14.47 12.21 4.53
CA TRP A 87 14.26 11.29 3.41
C TRP A 87 15.48 11.19 2.48
N LYS A 88 16.51 12.03 2.68
CA LYS A 88 17.72 12.00 1.84
C LYS A 88 18.48 10.70 2.06
N GLY A 89 18.87 10.05 0.97
CA GLY A 89 19.57 8.76 1.00
C GLY A 89 18.63 7.55 1.04
N HIS A 90 17.32 7.76 1.10
CA HIS A 90 16.30 6.71 1.02
C HIS A 90 15.59 6.73 -0.34
N ASP A 91 14.81 5.68 -0.63
CA ASP A 91 13.86 5.67 -1.75
C ASP A 91 12.73 6.68 -1.47
N PRO A 92 12.60 7.77 -2.25
CA PRO A 92 11.58 8.80 -2.00
C PRO A 92 10.17 8.34 -2.43
N SER A 93 10.03 7.18 -3.05
CA SER A 93 8.76 6.70 -3.61
C SER A 93 7.89 5.93 -2.61
N LYS A 94 8.44 5.49 -1.47
CA LYS A 94 7.75 4.65 -0.48
C LYS A 94 8.24 4.93 0.93
N TRP A 95 7.34 4.83 1.92
CA TRP A 95 7.66 4.97 3.33
C TRP A 95 7.85 3.62 4.03
N LEU A 96 6.75 2.87 4.25
CA LEU A 96 6.77 1.55 4.88
C LEU A 96 6.70 0.48 3.79
N VAL A 97 7.75 -0.30 3.62
CA VAL A 97 7.81 -1.33 2.58
C VAL A 97 7.90 -2.71 3.21
N PHE A 98 6.99 -3.61 2.85
CA PHE A 98 7.11 -5.05 3.07
C PHE A 98 7.40 -5.72 1.74
N ARG A 99 8.54 -6.41 1.63
CA ARG A 99 9.01 -6.96 0.35
C ARG A 99 9.39 -8.43 0.43
N ASP A 100 8.96 -9.19 -0.58
CA ASP A 100 9.36 -10.59 -0.83
C ASP A 100 9.04 -11.53 0.36
N ILE A 101 7.81 -11.40 0.89
CA ILE A 101 7.32 -12.17 2.04
C ILE A 101 6.20 -13.11 1.60
N LYS A 102 6.20 -14.34 2.14
CA LYS A 102 5.14 -15.32 1.97
C LYS A 102 4.48 -15.65 3.31
N GLY A 103 3.15 -15.66 3.36
CA GLY A 103 2.40 -15.92 4.58
C GLY A 103 2.54 -14.74 5.55
N PHE A 104 1.92 -13.62 5.20
CA PHE A 104 2.13 -12.34 5.88
C PHE A 104 0.82 -11.78 6.42
N GLU A 105 0.77 -11.43 7.70
CA GLU A 105 -0.37 -10.73 8.27
C GLU A 105 0.07 -9.39 8.84
N ILE A 106 -0.67 -8.33 8.53
CA ILE A 106 -0.55 -7.04 9.19
C ILE A 106 -1.94 -6.62 9.67
N SER A 107 -2.10 -6.47 10.97
CA SER A 107 -3.41 -6.22 11.58
C SER A 107 -3.30 -5.31 12.79
N GLY A 108 -4.42 -4.69 13.17
CA GLY A 108 -4.52 -3.83 14.33
C GLY A 108 -5.43 -2.64 14.07
N ASN A 109 -5.34 -1.64 14.93
CA ASN A 109 -6.14 -0.41 14.87
C ASN A 109 -5.27 0.85 14.87
N GLY A 110 -3.94 0.68 14.76
CA GLY A 110 -2.98 1.78 14.73
C GLY A 110 -3.11 2.65 13.49
N LYS A 111 -2.63 3.88 13.61
CA LYS A 111 -2.64 4.88 12.54
C LYS A 111 -1.27 4.96 11.85
N LEU A 112 -1.27 5.07 10.53
CA LEU A 112 -0.10 5.36 9.71
C LEU A 112 -0.22 6.80 9.18
N ASP A 113 0.51 7.74 9.77
CA ASP A 113 0.51 9.15 9.36
C ASP A 113 1.69 9.45 8.42
N GLY A 114 1.39 9.57 7.12
CA GLY A 114 2.39 9.79 6.07
C GLY A 114 2.96 11.21 6.01
N GLN A 115 2.45 12.15 6.82
CA GLN A 115 2.93 13.54 6.89
C GLN A 115 3.04 14.22 5.51
N GLY A 116 2.08 13.96 4.62
CA GLY A 116 2.10 14.32 3.21
C GLY A 116 2.12 15.81 2.90
N SER A 117 1.81 16.69 3.85
CA SER A 117 1.76 18.14 3.64
C SER A 117 3.07 18.73 3.13
N ILE A 118 4.21 18.25 3.62
CA ILE A 118 5.53 18.67 3.13
C ILE A 118 5.72 18.33 1.66
N TRP A 119 5.17 17.19 1.23
CA TRP A 119 5.27 16.68 -0.13
C TRP A 119 4.33 17.41 -1.07
N TRP A 120 3.11 17.72 -0.63
CA TRP A 120 2.16 18.47 -1.45
C TRP A 120 2.63 19.90 -1.70
N GLN A 121 3.30 20.51 -0.73
CA GLN A 121 3.90 21.85 -0.86
C GLN A 121 5.16 21.84 -1.73
N SER A 122 6.05 20.86 -1.54
CA SER A 122 7.33 20.81 -2.26
C SER A 122 7.22 20.20 -3.66
N CYS A 123 6.19 19.41 -3.91
CA CYS A 123 5.97 18.64 -5.13
C CYS A 123 4.51 18.77 -5.60
N PRO A 124 4.13 19.94 -6.14
CA PRO A 124 2.77 20.19 -6.62
C PRO A 124 2.43 19.32 -7.83
N GLU A 125 1.15 19.22 -8.18
CA GLU A 125 0.69 18.43 -9.33
C GLU A 125 1.43 18.78 -10.63
N MET A 126 1.72 17.75 -11.46
CA MET A 126 2.40 17.86 -12.76
C MET A 126 3.88 18.32 -12.72
N SER A 127 4.50 18.45 -11.56
CA SER A 127 5.92 18.86 -11.41
C SER A 127 6.94 17.75 -11.69
N GLY A 128 6.50 16.51 -11.93
CA GLY A 128 7.36 15.37 -12.28
C GLY A 128 8.22 14.81 -11.13
N CYS A 129 8.14 15.37 -9.92
CA CYS A 129 8.82 14.82 -8.74
C CYS A 129 8.10 13.63 -8.12
N THR A 130 8.85 12.84 -7.37
CA THR A 130 8.38 11.62 -6.71
C THR A 130 7.90 11.93 -5.30
N ARG A 131 6.75 11.37 -4.94
CA ARG A 131 6.15 11.46 -3.60
C ARG A 131 5.90 10.06 -3.04
N PRO A 132 6.02 9.87 -1.71
CA PRO A 132 6.00 8.55 -1.13
C PRO A 132 4.59 7.97 -1.00
N THR A 133 4.47 6.68 -1.33
CA THR A 133 3.37 5.83 -0.88
C THR A 133 3.55 5.50 0.61
N THR A 134 2.47 5.53 1.39
CA THR A 134 2.53 5.26 2.84
C THR A 134 2.88 3.80 3.14
N LEU A 135 2.15 2.83 2.59
CA LEU A 135 2.38 1.40 2.81
C LEU A 135 2.52 0.66 1.47
N ALA A 136 3.61 -0.08 1.29
CA ALA A 136 3.86 -0.86 0.09
C ALA A 136 4.01 -2.35 0.40
N LEU A 137 3.27 -3.19 -0.33
CA LEU A 137 3.41 -4.64 -0.37
C LEU A 137 3.99 -5.03 -1.74
N ASP A 138 5.29 -5.32 -1.77
CA ASP A 138 6.04 -5.63 -2.98
C ASP A 138 6.39 -7.12 -3.02
N GLY A 139 5.89 -7.87 -4.00
CA GLY A 139 6.24 -9.31 -4.11
C GLY A 139 5.70 -10.15 -2.95
N VAL A 140 4.62 -9.72 -2.31
CA VAL A 140 4.05 -10.40 -1.14
C VAL A 140 3.02 -11.44 -1.58
N SER A 141 3.02 -12.62 -0.96
CA SER A 141 2.05 -13.69 -1.26
C SER A 141 1.41 -14.27 -0.01
N ASP A 142 0.18 -14.76 -0.16
CA ASP A 142 -0.63 -15.34 0.93
C ASP A 142 -0.75 -14.36 2.12
N PHE A 143 -1.27 -13.14 1.86
CA PHE A 143 -1.26 -12.05 2.83
C PHE A 143 -2.64 -11.58 3.31
N ASN A 144 -2.69 -11.01 4.52
CA ASN A 144 -3.86 -10.34 5.05
C ASN A 144 -3.48 -8.98 5.67
N LEU A 145 -4.09 -7.89 5.20
CA LEU A 145 -4.00 -6.55 5.76
C LEU A 145 -5.35 -6.14 6.34
N GLN A 146 -5.39 -5.80 7.63
CA GLN A 146 -6.66 -5.54 8.31
C GLN A 146 -6.61 -4.38 9.31
N GLY A 147 -7.67 -3.56 9.33
CA GLY A 147 -8.03 -2.69 10.46
C GLY A 147 -7.27 -1.36 10.58
N LEU A 148 -6.21 -1.16 9.79
CA LEU A 148 -5.37 0.04 9.91
C LEU A 148 -6.05 1.31 9.38
N THR A 149 -5.68 2.44 9.97
CA THR A 149 -6.01 3.76 9.44
C THR A 149 -4.77 4.40 8.84
N SER A 150 -4.79 4.78 7.56
CA SER A 150 -3.71 5.56 6.96
C SER A 150 -4.19 6.98 6.68
N ILE A 151 -3.43 7.98 7.12
CA ILE A 151 -3.73 9.39 6.91
C ILE A 151 -2.59 10.13 6.23
N ASN A 152 -2.92 11.21 5.52
CA ASN A 152 -1.96 12.18 4.97
C ASN A 152 -0.84 11.54 4.14
N SER A 153 -1.16 10.61 3.24
CA SER A 153 -0.11 10.04 2.39
C SER A 153 0.47 11.09 1.44
N GLY A 154 1.78 11.06 1.18
CA GLY A 154 2.40 11.97 0.20
C GLY A 154 1.89 11.72 -1.22
N ARG A 155 1.57 10.46 -1.53
CA ARG A 155 0.96 9.97 -2.76
C ARG A 155 -0.05 8.87 -2.42
N ASN A 156 0.15 7.64 -2.90
CA ASN A 156 -0.81 6.55 -2.66
C ASN A 156 -0.83 6.18 -1.17
N HIS A 157 -1.97 5.82 -0.58
CA HIS A 157 -1.97 5.27 0.78
C HIS A 157 -1.38 3.86 0.79
N ILE A 158 -1.84 2.99 -0.10
CA ILE A 158 -1.35 1.62 -0.24
C ILE A 158 -0.90 1.37 -1.68
N SER A 159 0.22 0.68 -1.88
CA SER A 159 0.58 0.07 -3.16
C SER A 159 0.80 -1.43 -3.02
N ILE A 160 0.21 -2.23 -3.88
CA ILE A 160 0.39 -3.69 -3.93
C ILE A 160 0.91 -4.05 -5.32
N ILE A 161 2.15 -4.49 -5.39
CA ILE A 161 2.89 -4.71 -6.63
C ILE A 161 3.44 -6.13 -6.65
N GLY A 162 3.30 -6.83 -7.77
CA GLY A 162 3.89 -8.17 -7.94
C GLY A 162 3.38 -9.21 -6.95
N SER A 163 2.21 -9.01 -6.36
CA SER A 163 1.72 -9.76 -5.21
C SER A 163 0.58 -10.71 -5.58
N ARG A 164 0.37 -11.78 -4.81
CA ARG A 164 -0.65 -12.79 -5.14
C ARG A 164 -1.31 -13.40 -3.92
N GLY A 165 -2.63 -13.56 -4.00
CA GLY A 165 -3.40 -14.27 -2.97
C GLY A 165 -3.40 -13.47 -1.67
N GLY A 166 -4.26 -12.47 -1.56
CA GLY A 166 -4.34 -11.71 -0.33
C GLY A 166 -5.60 -10.91 -0.14
N SER A 167 -5.86 -10.52 1.10
CA SER A 167 -7.02 -9.72 1.49
C SER A 167 -6.58 -8.41 2.13
N VAL A 168 -7.30 -7.35 1.80
CA VAL A 168 -7.25 -6.05 2.46
C VAL A 168 -8.64 -5.78 3.00
N SER A 169 -8.80 -5.56 4.29
CA SER A 169 -10.12 -5.39 4.88
C SER A 169 -10.17 -4.40 6.03
N SER A 170 -11.33 -3.77 6.25
CA SER A 170 -11.56 -2.91 7.42
C SER A 170 -10.57 -1.77 7.57
N ILE A 171 -9.98 -1.29 6.46
CA ILE A 171 -9.02 -0.18 6.48
C ILE A 171 -9.73 1.17 6.30
N LYS A 172 -9.08 2.23 6.79
CA LYS A 172 -9.54 3.61 6.62
C LYS A 172 -8.43 4.46 6.00
N LEU A 173 -8.64 4.95 4.79
CA LEU A 173 -7.68 5.79 4.06
C LEU A 173 -8.22 7.22 3.99
N ILE A 174 -7.47 8.20 4.48
CA ILE A 174 -7.94 9.59 4.62
C ILE A 174 -6.84 10.57 4.22
N ALA A 175 -7.15 11.50 3.33
CA ALA A 175 -6.34 12.70 3.13
C ALA A 175 -7.27 13.91 2.98
N PRO A 176 -6.77 15.14 3.15
CA PRO A 176 -7.54 16.35 2.89
C PRO A 176 -8.03 16.41 1.44
N ASP A 177 -9.20 17.01 1.19
CA ASP A 177 -9.80 17.12 -0.15
C ASP A 177 -8.88 17.79 -1.18
N GLU A 178 -8.03 18.72 -0.73
CA GLU A 178 -7.08 19.46 -1.56
C GLU A 178 -5.74 18.71 -1.78
N SER A 179 -5.60 17.48 -1.25
CA SER A 179 -4.35 16.73 -1.36
C SER A 179 -4.13 16.21 -2.79
N PRO A 180 -3.03 16.57 -3.47
CA PRO A 180 -2.76 16.12 -4.82
C PRO A 180 -2.46 14.62 -4.88
N ASN A 181 -3.03 13.89 -5.84
CA ASN A 181 -2.71 12.48 -6.16
C ASN A 181 -2.59 11.52 -4.96
N THR A 182 -3.46 11.66 -3.95
CA THR A 182 -3.54 10.73 -2.82
C THR A 182 -4.31 9.48 -3.20
N ASP A 183 -3.76 8.64 -4.07
CA ASP A 183 -4.47 7.44 -4.54
C ASP A 183 -4.76 6.49 -3.35
N GLY A 184 -5.94 5.87 -3.28
CA GLY A 184 -6.28 4.96 -2.17
C GLY A 184 -5.41 3.70 -2.16
N ILE A 185 -5.66 2.81 -3.12
CA ILE A 185 -4.89 1.56 -3.29
C ILE A 185 -4.43 1.47 -4.75
N ASP A 186 -3.13 1.53 -4.99
CA ASP A 186 -2.54 1.28 -6.30
C ASP A 186 -2.17 -0.20 -6.44
N LEU A 187 -2.72 -0.86 -7.47
CA LEU A 187 -2.48 -2.27 -7.77
C LEU A 187 -1.76 -2.41 -9.11
N SER A 188 -0.68 -3.19 -9.16
CA SER A 188 -0.04 -3.56 -10.41
C SER A 188 0.55 -4.96 -10.37
N SER A 189 0.52 -5.66 -11.51
CA SER A 189 1.07 -7.02 -11.68
C SER A 189 0.72 -7.99 -10.55
N SER A 190 -0.53 -7.96 -10.08
CA SER A 190 -0.99 -8.70 -8.89
C SER A 190 -2.28 -9.46 -9.18
N SER A 191 -2.51 -10.60 -8.51
CA SER A 191 -3.67 -11.47 -8.80
C SER A 191 -4.29 -12.08 -7.55
N TYR A 192 -5.56 -12.46 -7.62
CA TYR A 192 -6.30 -13.09 -6.53
C TYR A 192 -6.34 -12.22 -5.26
N LEU A 193 -6.86 -11.00 -5.38
CA LEU A 193 -6.96 -10.06 -4.27
C LEU A 193 -8.40 -9.75 -3.90
N GLN A 194 -8.65 -9.62 -2.60
CA GLN A 194 -9.94 -9.17 -2.06
C GLN A 194 -9.75 -7.86 -1.30
N ILE A 195 -10.56 -6.86 -1.60
CA ILE A 195 -10.60 -5.57 -0.88
C ILE A 195 -12.02 -5.42 -0.32
N LEU A 196 -12.16 -5.49 1.01
CA LEU A 196 -13.45 -5.68 1.67
C LEU A 196 -13.67 -4.62 2.75
N ASP A 197 -14.92 -4.21 2.97
CA ASP A 197 -15.36 -3.51 4.19
C ASP A 197 -14.51 -2.27 4.54
N SER A 198 -14.11 -1.49 3.55
CA SER A 198 -13.09 -0.43 3.70
C SER A 198 -13.63 0.96 3.40
N PHE A 199 -13.13 1.95 4.12
CA PHE A 199 -13.38 3.37 3.85
C PHE A 199 -12.18 3.97 3.12
N ILE A 200 -12.39 4.44 1.89
CA ILE A 200 -11.33 4.96 1.03
C ILE A 200 -11.68 6.40 0.66
N GLY A 201 -11.29 7.35 1.53
CA GLY A 201 -11.55 8.78 1.37
C GLY A 201 -10.69 9.47 0.31
N THR A 202 -9.88 8.73 -0.43
CA THR A 202 -8.99 9.26 -1.47
C THR A 202 -8.90 8.25 -2.61
N GLY A 203 -8.88 8.69 -3.87
CA GLY A 203 -9.37 7.80 -4.93
C GLY A 203 -8.59 7.78 -6.22
N ASN A 204 -7.96 6.62 -6.43
CA ASN A 204 -7.40 6.09 -7.67
C ASN A 204 -7.04 4.62 -7.40
N VAL A 205 -7.43 3.72 -8.30
CA VAL A 205 -7.01 2.32 -8.30
C VAL A 205 -6.14 2.07 -9.54
N GLY A 206 -4.97 1.46 -9.30
CA GLY A 206 -4.07 0.75 -10.24
C GLY A 206 -3.58 1.44 -11.52
N SER A 207 -2.31 1.25 -11.89
CA SER A 207 -1.76 1.48 -13.25
C SER A 207 -1.11 0.23 -13.81
N LEU A 208 -1.45 -0.15 -15.04
CA LEU A 208 -0.91 -1.33 -15.70
C LEU A 208 -0.02 -1.00 -16.90
N GLY A 209 1.14 -1.65 -16.98
CA GLY A 209 1.97 -1.67 -18.19
C GLY A 209 2.84 -0.44 -18.43
N LYS A 210 3.23 0.29 -17.38
CA LYS A 210 4.18 1.42 -17.53
C LYS A 210 5.45 0.92 -18.24
N ASN A 211 6.02 1.73 -19.13
CA ASN A 211 7.21 1.41 -19.91
C ASN A 211 7.09 0.20 -20.86
N GLY A 212 5.88 -0.20 -21.25
CA GLY A 212 5.69 -1.35 -22.16
C GLY A 212 5.77 -2.70 -21.46
N GLU A 213 5.81 -2.72 -20.13
CA GLU A 213 5.85 -3.96 -19.35
C GLU A 213 4.57 -4.79 -19.53
N THR A 214 4.72 -6.11 -19.41
CA THR A 214 3.58 -7.02 -19.31
C THR A 214 3.04 -6.97 -17.88
N ALA A 215 1.85 -6.38 -17.69
CA ALA A 215 1.16 -6.34 -16.41
C ALA A 215 -0.11 -7.20 -16.46
N ARG A 216 -0.26 -8.11 -15.50
CA ARG A 216 -1.44 -8.98 -15.38
C ARG A 216 -2.13 -8.69 -14.06
N VAL A 217 -3.40 -8.35 -14.13
CA VAL A 217 -4.29 -8.24 -12.97
C VAL A 217 -5.53 -9.05 -13.22
N GLU A 218 -5.85 -9.95 -12.29
CA GLU A 218 -7.03 -10.79 -12.39
C GLU A 218 -7.57 -11.20 -11.02
N GLU A 219 -8.87 -11.49 -10.99
CA GLU A 219 -9.59 -11.97 -9.80
C GLU A 219 -9.46 -10.95 -8.65
N ILE A 220 -9.91 -9.72 -8.91
CA ILE A 220 -9.92 -8.63 -7.94
C ILE A 220 -11.36 -8.34 -7.53
N HIS A 221 -11.66 -8.49 -6.25
CA HIS A 221 -13.00 -8.28 -5.73
C HIS A 221 -13.00 -7.15 -4.72
N VAL A 222 -13.64 -6.03 -5.07
CA VAL A 222 -13.85 -4.90 -4.18
C VAL A 222 -15.30 -4.92 -3.72
N LYS A 223 -15.53 -5.06 -2.41
CA LYS A 223 -16.88 -5.20 -1.85
C LYS A 223 -17.10 -4.33 -0.61
N ASN A 224 -18.31 -3.77 -0.48
CA ASN A 224 -18.75 -3.04 0.72
C ASN A 224 -17.79 -1.90 1.10
N CYS A 225 -17.45 -1.05 0.13
CA CYS A 225 -16.51 0.05 0.32
C CYS A 225 -17.17 1.39 0.07
N THR A 226 -16.73 2.41 0.81
CA THR A 226 -17.17 3.80 0.62
C THR A 226 -16.03 4.66 0.10
N PHE A 227 -16.24 5.33 -1.02
CA PHE A 227 -15.38 6.38 -1.55
C PHE A 227 -16.01 7.74 -1.27
N ASN A 228 -15.34 8.60 -0.51
CA ASN A 228 -15.85 9.92 -0.11
C ASN A 228 -14.90 11.03 -0.54
N GLY A 229 -15.40 12.08 -1.19
CA GLY A 229 -14.63 13.26 -1.59
C GLY A 229 -13.54 13.00 -2.65
N THR A 230 -13.59 11.87 -3.34
CA THR A 230 -12.47 11.43 -4.17
C THR A 230 -12.43 12.03 -5.57
N GLN A 231 -11.25 12.14 -6.19
CA GLN A 231 -11.18 12.43 -7.62
C GLN A 231 -11.80 11.29 -8.44
N ASN A 232 -11.47 10.04 -8.12
CA ASN A 232 -12.03 8.86 -8.77
C ASN A 232 -12.47 7.82 -7.73
N GLY A 233 -13.64 7.20 -7.86
CA GLY A 233 -14.05 6.11 -6.96
C GLY A 233 -13.27 4.83 -7.27
N ALA A 234 -13.67 4.14 -8.33
CA ALA A 234 -12.91 3.06 -8.94
C ALA A 234 -12.18 3.57 -10.20
N ARG A 235 -10.88 3.31 -10.31
CA ARG A 235 -10.13 3.57 -11.55
C ARG A 235 -9.46 2.29 -12.02
N ILE A 236 -9.48 2.04 -13.32
CA ILE A 236 -8.60 1.07 -13.97
C ILE A 236 -7.90 1.82 -15.08
N LYS A 237 -6.57 1.94 -15.04
CA LYS A 237 -5.79 2.58 -16.10
C LYS A 237 -4.70 1.66 -16.64
N THR A 238 -4.53 1.68 -17.95
CA THR A 238 -3.43 0.98 -18.64
C THR A 238 -2.64 1.97 -19.49
N TRP A 239 -1.33 1.83 -19.50
CA TRP A 239 -0.43 2.69 -20.26
C TRP A 239 -0.48 2.37 -21.76
N GLN A 240 -0.38 3.42 -22.58
CA GLN A 240 -0.18 3.25 -24.03
C GLN A 240 1.12 2.47 -24.28
N GLY A 241 1.03 1.42 -25.11
CA GLY A 241 2.16 0.52 -25.42
C GLY A 241 2.44 -0.58 -24.38
N GLY A 242 1.70 -0.62 -23.27
CA GLY A 242 1.75 -1.72 -22.29
C GLY A 242 1.18 -3.03 -22.83
N GLN A 243 1.58 -4.15 -22.23
CA GLN A 243 1.10 -5.50 -22.58
C GLN A 243 0.42 -6.17 -21.37
N GLY A 244 -0.42 -7.19 -21.60
CA GLY A 244 -1.06 -7.98 -20.54
C GLY A 244 -2.59 -7.85 -20.50
N TYR A 245 -3.19 -7.92 -19.30
CA TYR A 245 -4.64 -7.86 -19.12
C TYR A 245 -5.08 -7.42 -17.72
N ALA A 246 -6.30 -6.87 -17.66
CA ALA A 246 -7.11 -6.69 -16.46
C ALA A 246 -8.45 -7.41 -16.68
N ARG A 247 -8.72 -8.49 -15.95
CA ARG A 247 -9.94 -9.30 -16.17
C ARG A 247 -10.54 -9.80 -14.87
N LYS A 248 -11.82 -10.16 -14.87
CA LYS A 248 -12.50 -10.67 -13.66
C LYS A 248 -12.32 -9.77 -12.44
N ILE A 249 -12.63 -8.49 -12.63
CA ILE A 249 -12.60 -7.48 -11.58
C ILE A 249 -14.05 -7.12 -11.26
N SER A 250 -14.44 -7.22 -10.00
CA SER A 250 -15.80 -6.90 -9.56
C SER A 250 -15.78 -5.81 -8.51
N PHE A 251 -16.66 -4.82 -8.68
CA PHE A 251 -17.00 -3.82 -7.68
C PHE A 251 -18.44 -4.06 -7.24
N GLN A 252 -18.64 -4.39 -5.96
CA GLN A 252 -19.95 -4.73 -5.42
C GLN A 252 -20.23 -3.91 -4.15
N ASP A 253 -21.47 -3.45 -3.96
CA ASP A 253 -21.88 -2.72 -2.75
C ASP A 253 -20.97 -1.49 -2.50
N ILE A 254 -20.70 -0.72 -3.55
CA ILE A 254 -19.84 0.46 -3.49
C ILE A 254 -20.67 1.72 -3.32
N ILE A 255 -20.34 2.52 -2.31
CA ILE A 255 -20.92 3.84 -2.10
C ILE A 255 -19.91 4.89 -2.54
N THR A 256 -20.31 5.81 -3.41
CA THR A 256 -19.50 6.97 -3.79
C THR A 256 -20.21 8.25 -3.36
N ILE A 257 -19.55 9.10 -2.58
CA ILE A 257 -20.07 10.37 -2.06
C ILE A 257 -19.16 11.48 -2.55
N GLY A 258 -19.68 12.40 -3.38
CA GLY A 258 -18.91 13.54 -3.87
C GLY A 258 -17.71 13.19 -4.77
N ALA A 259 -17.65 11.96 -5.32
CA ALA A 259 -16.58 11.57 -6.23
C ALA A 259 -16.71 12.28 -7.58
N LYS A 260 -15.63 12.89 -8.10
CA LYS A 260 -15.67 13.56 -9.43
C LYS A 260 -15.93 12.56 -10.56
N ASN A 261 -15.24 11.42 -10.54
CA ASN A 261 -15.49 10.30 -11.45
C ASN A 261 -15.74 9.01 -10.64
N PRO A 262 -16.99 8.61 -10.38
CA PRO A 262 -17.30 7.43 -9.58
C PRO A 262 -16.63 6.14 -10.07
N ILE A 263 -16.64 5.91 -11.39
CA ILE A 263 -15.92 4.82 -12.05
C ILE A 263 -15.27 5.37 -13.31
N ILE A 264 -14.00 5.06 -13.53
CA ILE A 264 -13.29 5.41 -14.77
C ILE A 264 -12.38 4.26 -15.22
N ILE A 265 -12.50 3.89 -16.50
CA ILE A 265 -11.58 2.95 -17.14
C ILE A 265 -10.87 3.70 -18.27
N ASN A 266 -9.55 3.86 -18.16
CA ASN A 266 -8.73 4.55 -19.14
C ASN A 266 -7.68 3.60 -19.72
N GLN A 267 -7.94 3.09 -20.92
CA GLN A 267 -7.03 2.16 -21.58
C GLN A 267 -5.81 2.83 -22.27
N TYR A 268 -5.78 4.16 -22.29
CA TYR A 268 -4.80 4.97 -23.01
C TYR A 268 -4.11 5.97 -22.09
N TYR A 269 -3.82 5.56 -20.85
CA TYR A 269 -3.20 6.46 -19.88
C TYR A 269 -1.83 6.92 -20.35
N CYS A 270 -1.60 8.22 -20.23
CA CYS A 270 -0.35 8.89 -20.56
C CYS A 270 -0.13 10.09 -19.63
N ASP A 271 1.11 10.33 -19.21
CA ASP A 271 1.51 11.46 -18.38
C ASP A 271 2.19 12.60 -19.18
N GLY A 272 1.97 12.64 -20.49
CA GLY A 272 2.57 13.61 -21.41
C GLY A 272 3.90 13.16 -22.02
N SER A 273 4.45 12.01 -21.62
CA SER A 273 5.70 11.45 -22.17
C SER A 273 5.52 10.43 -23.31
N CYS A 274 4.28 10.08 -23.66
CA CYS A 274 4.01 9.04 -24.66
C CYS A 274 4.17 9.59 -26.08
N LYS A 275 4.78 8.78 -26.95
CA LYS A 275 4.77 9.06 -28.39
C LYS A 275 3.32 8.99 -28.84
N THR A 276 2.83 10.03 -29.51
CA THR A 276 1.50 10.03 -30.15
C THR A 276 1.41 8.86 -31.13
N GLN A 277 0.85 7.74 -30.69
CA GLN A 277 0.49 6.63 -31.56
C GLN A 277 -1.00 6.76 -31.87
N ASN A 278 -1.32 6.78 -33.17
CA ASN A 278 -2.68 6.90 -33.66
C ASN A 278 -3.56 5.82 -33.02
N GLN A 279 -4.75 6.20 -32.55
CA GLN A 279 -5.75 5.32 -31.92
C GLN A 279 -6.10 4.06 -32.74
N LYS A 280 -5.74 4.01 -34.04
CA LYS A 280 -6.05 2.91 -34.95
C LYS A 280 -5.00 1.78 -34.98
N ASP A 281 -3.78 2.01 -34.48
CA ASP A 281 -2.68 1.03 -34.57
C ASP A 281 -2.26 0.43 -33.21
N MET A 282 -2.94 0.84 -32.12
CA MET A 282 -2.69 0.27 -30.80
C MET A 282 -3.56 -0.97 -30.63
N GLY A 283 -2.92 -2.14 -30.63
CA GLY A 283 -3.56 -3.38 -30.24
C GLY A 283 -4.33 -3.15 -28.94
N LEU A 284 -5.66 -3.34 -29.00
CA LEU A 284 -6.50 -3.42 -27.81
C LEU A 284 -5.77 -4.30 -26.80
N LEU A 285 -5.69 -3.88 -25.53
CA LEU A 285 -5.65 -4.89 -24.50
C LEU A 285 -6.84 -5.80 -24.79
N ALA A 286 -6.55 -7.09 -24.98
CA ALA A 286 -7.54 -8.12 -25.25
C ALA A 286 -8.74 -7.93 -24.29
N PRO A 287 -9.98 -8.18 -24.76
CA PRO A 287 -11.19 -7.68 -24.15
C PRO A 287 -11.21 -7.86 -22.62
N MET A 288 -11.63 -6.80 -21.92
CA MET A 288 -12.06 -6.93 -20.53
C MET A 288 -13.30 -7.84 -20.51
N GLU A 289 -13.09 -9.12 -20.23
CA GLU A 289 -14.14 -10.09 -19.89
C GLU A 289 -14.15 -10.38 -18.38
#